data_AF-A0A430A8H0-F1
#
_entry.id   AF-A0A430A8H0-F1
#
_cell.length_a   1.000
_cell.length_b   1.000
_cell.length_c   1.000
_cell.angle_alpha   90.00
_cell.angle_beta   90.00
_cell.angle_gamma   90.00
#
_symmetry.space_group_name_H-M   'P 1'
#
loop_
_entity.id
_entity.type
_entity.pdbx_description
1 polymer ?
#
loop_
_entity_poly.entity_id
_entity_poly.type
_entity_poly.pdbx_seq_one_letter_code
_entity_poly.pdbx_strand_id
1 'polypeptide(L)'
;MTKGLVEESNLFYDEHEEWVKEGAKIQQDSQNWYPVYQDLVKLIGKKNTLLVYEEFKGIQVSFPLKLLDRHYLPTVIYSQRYQKSPKELAKEWGYSERHIKRLLKEMQEKEEKKINCN
;
A
#
# COMPACT_ATOMS: atom_id res chain seq x y z
N MET A 1 10.10 11.54 -24.70
CA MET A 1 9.65 10.14 -24.59
C MET A 1 10.27 9.58 -23.31
N THR A 2 9.82 9.97 -22.13
CA THR A 2 8.92 9.18 -21.27
C THR A 2 8.15 10.12 -20.31
N LYS A 3 7.01 10.63 -20.75
CA LYS A 3 5.95 11.14 -19.86
C LYS A 3 4.74 10.27 -20.18
N GLY A 4 4.43 9.30 -19.34
CA GLY A 4 3.32 8.39 -19.63
C GLY A 4 3.14 7.22 -18.67
N LEU A 5 3.56 7.34 -17.41
CA LEU A 5 3.36 6.27 -16.41
C LEU A 5 2.97 6.80 -15.00
N VAL A 6 2.62 8.07 -14.86
CA VAL A 6 2.19 8.66 -13.57
C VAL A 6 0.70 9.07 -13.57
N GLU A 7 0.00 8.97 -14.71
CA GLU A 7 -1.38 9.44 -14.81
C GLU A 7 -2.44 8.35 -14.56
N GLU A 8 -2.11 7.06 -14.67
CA GLU A 8 -3.10 5.99 -14.52
C GLU A 8 -3.49 5.71 -13.05
N SER A 9 -2.67 6.12 -12.07
CA SER A 9 -3.03 5.95 -10.65
C SER A 9 -4.04 6.97 -10.14
N ASN A 10 -4.30 8.05 -10.89
CA ASN A 10 -5.23 9.11 -10.51
C ASN A 10 -6.62 8.97 -11.16
N LEU A 11 -6.77 8.10 -12.17
CA LEU A 11 -8.04 7.88 -12.85
C LEU A 11 -9.06 7.05 -12.06
N PHE A 12 -8.62 6.39 -10.98
CA PHE A 12 -9.52 5.64 -10.09
C PHE A 12 -10.20 6.53 -9.02
N TYR A 13 -9.72 7.77 -8.85
CA TYR A 13 -10.19 8.69 -7.80
C TYR A 13 -11.28 9.66 -8.25
N ASP A 14 -11.49 9.86 -9.55
CA ASP A 14 -12.41 10.90 -10.07
C ASP A 14 -13.87 10.43 -10.20
N GLU A 15 -14.15 9.13 -10.38
CA GLU A 15 -15.53 8.63 -10.52
C GLU A 15 -16.28 8.44 -9.18
N HIS A 16 -15.59 8.55 -8.04
CA HIS A 16 -16.19 8.30 -6.71
C HIS A 16 -16.80 9.54 -6.03
N GLU A 17 -16.81 10.72 -6.66
CA GLU A 17 -17.34 11.95 -6.04
C GLU A 17 -18.88 11.95 -5.84
N GLU A 18 -19.63 11.10 -6.53
CA GLU A 18 -21.09 11.03 -6.35
C GLU A 18 -21.54 10.33 -5.06
N TRP A 19 -20.80 9.30 -4.59
CA TRP A 19 -21.14 8.53 -3.38
C TRP A 19 -20.78 9.26 -2.06
N VAL A 20 -19.98 10.33 -2.14
CA VAL A 20 -19.59 11.14 -0.98
C VAL A 20 -20.77 11.96 -0.42
N LYS A 21 -21.82 12.19 -1.23
CA LYS A 21 -22.94 13.05 -0.84
C LYS A 21 -23.84 12.45 0.24
N GLU A 22 -23.98 11.12 0.30
CA GLU A 22 -24.81 10.46 1.32
C GLU A 22 -24.10 10.40 2.69
N GLY A 23 -22.76 10.26 2.70
CA GLY A 23 -21.94 10.24 3.92
C GLY A 23 -21.78 11.61 4.61
N ALA A 24 -22.22 12.69 3.97
CA ALA A 24 -22.10 14.06 4.47
C ALA A 24 -23.10 14.42 5.59
N LYS A 25 -23.97 13.50 6.02
CA LYS A 25 -24.92 13.75 7.13
C LYS A 25 -24.31 13.69 8.52
N ILE A 26 -23.08 13.19 8.70
CA ILE A 26 -22.43 13.10 10.02
C ILE A 26 -21.70 14.42 10.34
N GLN A 27 -22.48 15.46 10.65
CA GLN A 27 -21.98 16.67 11.32
C GLN A 27 -21.66 16.43 12.81
N GLN A 28 -21.33 15.19 13.19
CA GLN A 28 -20.99 14.88 14.57
C GLN A 28 -19.54 15.23 14.88
N ASP A 29 -19.33 15.61 16.13
CA ASP A 29 -17.99 15.79 16.67
C ASP A 29 -17.27 14.44 16.72
N SER A 30 -16.09 14.37 16.10
CA SER A 30 -15.27 13.17 16.08
C SER A 30 -14.79 12.75 17.47
N GLN A 31 -14.84 13.65 18.47
CA GLN A 31 -14.48 13.33 19.87
C GLN A 31 -15.32 12.20 20.49
N ASN A 32 -16.50 11.91 19.92
CA ASN A 32 -17.40 10.86 20.41
C ASN A 32 -17.32 9.56 19.58
N TRP A 33 -16.43 9.48 18.58
CA TRP A 33 -16.26 8.26 17.78
C TRP A 33 -15.46 7.21 18.53
N TYR A 34 -15.52 5.95 18.10
CA TYR A 34 -14.64 4.92 18.67
C TYR A 34 -13.17 5.32 18.54
N PRO A 35 -12.30 4.96 19.50
CA PRO A 35 -10.91 5.41 19.53
C PRO A 35 -10.14 5.19 18.23
N VAL A 36 -10.35 4.04 17.57
CA VAL A 36 -9.74 3.75 16.26
C VAL A 36 -10.09 4.79 15.19
N TYR A 37 -11.34 5.27 15.15
CA TYR A 37 -11.75 6.30 14.20
C TYR A 37 -11.25 7.67 14.62
N GLN A 38 -11.11 7.96 15.91
CA GLN A 38 -10.46 9.20 16.38
C GLN A 38 -8.99 9.26 15.94
N ASP A 39 -8.28 8.14 16.03
CA ASP A 39 -6.90 8.05 15.57
C ASP A 39 -6.80 8.14 14.05
N LEU A 40 -7.75 7.54 13.32
CA LEU A 40 -7.86 7.75 11.88
C LEU A 40 -8.15 9.21 11.52
N VAL A 41 -8.99 9.93 12.27
CA VAL A 41 -9.21 11.38 12.05
C VAL A 41 -7.91 12.17 12.20
N LYS A 42 -7.09 11.84 13.21
CA LYS A 42 -5.76 12.48 13.39
C LYS A 42 -4.79 12.13 12.27
N LEU A 43 -4.86 10.90 11.74
CA LEU A 43 -3.94 10.38 10.73
C LEU A 43 -4.28 10.83 9.29
N ILE A 44 -5.53 10.68 8.88
CA ILE A 44 -5.98 10.85 7.49
C ILE A 44 -7.10 11.90 7.33
N GLY A 45 -7.54 12.53 8.42
CA GLY A 45 -8.58 13.56 8.42
C GLY A 45 -10.02 13.01 8.40
N LYS A 46 -10.97 13.83 8.84
CA LYS A 46 -12.37 13.43 9.04
C LYS A 46 -13.04 12.87 7.77
N LYS A 47 -12.84 13.50 6.60
CA LYS A 47 -13.44 13.07 5.32
C LYS A 47 -13.02 11.63 4.97
N ASN A 48 -11.74 11.32 5.04
CA ASN A 48 -11.22 10.01 4.68
C ASN A 48 -11.60 8.93 5.70
N THR A 49 -11.65 9.28 6.99
CA THR A 49 -12.14 8.36 8.02
C THR A 49 -13.58 7.94 7.77
N LEU A 50 -14.44 8.85 7.31
CA LEU A 50 -15.83 8.51 6.96
C LEU A 50 -15.90 7.55 5.76
N LEU A 51 -15.02 7.67 4.78
CA LEU A 51 -14.95 6.70 3.67
C LEU A 51 -14.59 5.30 4.17
N VAL A 52 -13.58 5.21 5.05
CA VAL A 52 -13.21 3.93 5.69
C VAL A 52 -14.37 3.35 6.51
N TYR A 53 -15.08 4.19 7.27
CA TYR A 53 -16.25 3.75 8.02
C TYR A 53 -17.36 3.22 7.11
N GLU A 54 -17.71 3.96 6.05
CA GLU A 54 -18.78 3.56 5.14
C GLU A 54 -18.45 2.26 4.39
N GLU A 55 -17.20 2.08 3.98
CA GLU A 55 -16.75 0.88 3.26
C GLU A 55 -16.71 -0.38 4.15
N PHE A 56 -16.27 -0.23 5.41
CA PHE A 56 -15.98 -1.37 6.28
C PHE A 56 -16.99 -1.54 7.44
N LYS A 57 -18.02 -0.70 7.56
CA LYS A 57 -19.03 -0.84 8.63
C LYS A 57 -19.76 -2.19 8.52
N GLY A 58 -19.96 -2.83 9.67
CA GLY A 58 -20.64 -4.13 9.76
C GLY A 58 -19.73 -5.34 9.54
N ILE A 59 -18.45 -5.16 9.22
CA ILE A 59 -17.45 -6.23 9.17
C ILE A 59 -16.25 -5.93 10.07
N GLN A 60 -15.59 -6.98 10.58
CA GLN A 60 -14.34 -6.85 11.33
C GLN A 60 -13.16 -6.93 10.36
N VAL A 61 -12.40 -5.85 10.25
CA VAL A 61 -11.19 -5.78 9.43
C VAL A 61 -9.95 -5.88 10.32
N SER A 62 -9.03 -6.78 9.97
CA SER A 62 -7.70 -6.85 10.59
C SER A 62 -6.66 -6.41 9.58
N PHE A 63 -5.88 -5.37 9.91
CA PHE A 63 -4.77 -4.95 9.06
C PHE A 63 -3.60 -5.92 9.15
N PRO A 64 -3.09 -6.43 8.02
CA PRO A 64 -1.85 -7.19 8.01
C PRO A 64 -0.69 -6.36 8.55
N LEU A 65 0.27 -7.00 9.22
CA LEU A 65 1.48 -6.34 9.69
C LEU A 65 2.35 -5.81 8.53
N LYS A 66 2.21 -6.41 7.34
CA LYS A 66 2.99 -6.08 6.15
C LYS A 66 2.10 -5.39 5.12
N LEU A 67 2.57 -4.26 4.60
CA LEU A 67 1.85 -3.46 3.62
C LEU A 67 1.81 -4.12 2.23
N LEU A 68 2.95 -4.67 1.79
CA LEU A 68 3.05 -5.28 0.46
C LEU A 68 2.73 -6.78 0.49
N ASP A 69 2.07 -7.23 -0.57
CA ASP A 69 1.89 -8.64 -0.87
C ASP A 69 3.26 -9.31 -1.08
N ARG A 70 3.40 -10.55 -0.57
CA ARG A 70 4.54 -11.46 -0.81
C ARG A 70 4.84 -11.66 -2.30
N HIS A 71 3.85 -11.50 -3.17
CA HIS A 71 4.04 -11.65 -4.61
C HIS A 71 4.67 -10.40 -5.26
N TYR A 72 4.37 -9.22 -4.73
CA TYR A 72 4.85 -7.95 -5.28
C TYR A 72 6.17 -7.47 -4.64
N LEU A 73 6.37 -7.82 -3.37
CA LEU A 73 7.57 -7.49 -2.60
C LEU A 73 8.89 -7.82 -3.32
N PRO A 74 9.08 -9.01 -3.96
CA PRO A 74 10.33 -9.36 -4.61
C PRO A 74 10.66 -8.41 -5.77
N THR A 75 9.65 -8.02 -6.55
CA THR A 75 9.81 -7.09 -7.68
C THR A 75 10.25 -5.70 -7.21
N VAL A 76 9.63 -5.18 -6.16
CA VAL A 76 9.98 -3.87 -5.59
C VAL A 76 11.41 -3.88 -5.05
N ILE A 77 11.76 -4.87 -4.23
CA ILE A 77 13.11 -5.04 -3.68
C ILE A 77 14.13 -5.16 -4.81
N TYR A 78 13.82 -5.95 -5.84
CA TYR A 78 14.70 -6.16 -6.97
C TYR A 78 14.94 -4.86 -7.76
N SER A 79 13.93 -4.03 -7.95
CA SER A 79 14.09 -2.72 -8.61
C SER A 79 15.04 -1.77 -7.87
N GLN A 80 15.11 -1.88 -6.54
CA GLN A 80 15.93 -1.02 -5.66
C GLN A 80 17.32 -1.61 -5.37
N ARG A 81 17.64 -2.80 -5.88
CA ARG A 81 18.86 -3.57 -5.53
C ARG A 81 20.18 -2.85 -5.80
N TYR A 82 20.21 -1.92 -6.74
CA TYR A 82 21.41 -1.15 -7.08
C TYR A 82 21.55 0.14 -6.26
N GLN A 83 20.49 0.55 -5.58
CA GLN A 83 20.43 1.80 -4.83
C GLN A 83 20.68 1.56 -3.33
N LYS A 84 20.29 0.39 -2.82
CA LYS A 84 20.35 0.05 -1.39
C LYS A 84 20.99 -1.31 -1.19
N SER A 85 21.77 -1.44 -0.12
CA SER A 85 22.30 -2.71 0.32
C SER A 85 21.19 -3.65 0.83
N PRO A 86 21.37 -4.98 0.79
CA PRO A 86 20.41 -5.93 1.34
C PRO A 86 20.06 -5.68 2.82
N LYS A 87 21.00 -5.12 3.59
CA LYS A 87 20.81 -4.77 5.00
C LYS A 87 19.88 -3.56 5.18
N GLU A 88 20.01 -2.55 4.33
CA GLU A 88 19.13 -1.37 4.35
C GLU A 88 17.71 -1.75 3.93
N LEU A 89 17.58 -2.55 2.87
CA LEU A 89 16.30 -3.10 2.42
C LEU A 89 15.64 -3.94 3.52
N ALA A 90 16.40 -4.76 4.23
CA ALA A 90 15.90 -5.55 5.35
C ALA A 90 15.30 -4.66 6.46
N LYS A 91 15.99 -3.57 6.82
CA LYS A 91 15.54 -2.63 7.85
C LYS A 91 14.29 -1.86 7.41
N GLU A 92 14.28 -1.36 6.18
CA GLU A 92 13.16 -0.57 5.63
C GLU A 92 11.87 -1.39 5.51
N TRP A 93 11.97 -2.61 4.99
CA TRP A 93 10.82 -3.49 4.77
C TRP A 93 10.50 -4.37 6.00
N GLY A 94 11.31 -4.29 7.05
CA GLY A 94 11.15 -5.05 8.30
C GLY A 94 11.28 -6.56 8.10
N TYR A 95 12.20 -7.01 7.25
CA TYR A 95 12.52 -8.42 7.01
C TYR A 95 13.93 -8.76 7.48
N SER A 96 14.25 -10.04 7.59
CA SER A 96 15.64 -10.45 7.80
C SER A 96 16.46 -10.26 6.53
N GLU A 97 17.73 -9.89 6.68
CA GLU A 97 18.66 -9.78 5.54
C GLU A 97 18.76 -11.09 4.75
N ARG A 98 18.68 -12.24 5.44
CA ARG A 98 18.60 -13.57 4.81
C ARG A 98 17.42 -13.68 3.85
N HIS A 99 16.24 -13.20 4.24
CA HIS A 99 15.06 -13.24 3.39
C HIS A 99 15.22 -12.35 2.15
N ILE A 100 15.72 -11.13 2.33
CA ILE A 100 15.99 -10.20 1.24
C ILE A 100 16.99 -10.78 0.23
N LYS A 101 18.11 -11.33 0.70
CA LYS A 101 19.10 -11.99 -0.17
C LYS A 101 18.50 -13.15 -0.96
N ARG A 102 17.66 -13.97 -0.32
CA ARG A 102 16.94 -15.05 -1.00
C ARG A 102 16.04 -14.51 -2.12
N LEU A 103 15.25 -13.47 -1.84
CA LEU A 103 14.36 -12.86 -2.84
C LEU A 103 15.15 -12.27 -4.02
N LEU A 104 16.27 -11.59 -3.76
CA LEU A 104 17.13 -11.05 -4.81
C LEU A 104 17.67 -12.17 -5.71
N LYS A 105 18.19 -13.25 -5.12
CA LYS A 105 18.71 -14.40 -5.88
C LYS A 105 17.64 -15.06 -6.75
N GLU A 106 16.45 -15.32 -6.18
CA GLU A 106 15.31 -15.89 -6.91
C GLU A 106 14.88 -15.02 -8.09
N MET A 107 15.01 -13.69 -7.98
CA MET A 107 14.68 -12.76 -9.06
C MET A 107 15.75 -12.74 -10.15
N GLN A 108 17.04 -12.77 -9.79
CA GLN A 108 18.15 -12.88 -10.75
C GLN A 108 18.03 -14.17 -11.58
N GLU A 109 17.81 -15.31 -10.92
CA GLU A 109 17.67 -16.61 -11.61
C GLU A 109 16.46 -16.63 -12.56
N LYS A 110 15.38 -15.91 -12.24
CA LYS A 110 14.20 -15.78 -13.11
C LYS A 110 14.48 -14.89 -14.33
N GLU A 111 15.27 -13.83 -14.18
CA GLU A 111 15.68 -13.00 -15.32
C GLU A 111 16.62 -13.76 -16.26
N GLU A 112 17.61 -14.46 -15.72
CA GLU A 112 18.55 -15.28 -16.51
C GLU A 112 17.85 -16.38 -17.31
N LYS A 113 16.85 -17.05 -16.71
CA LYS A 113 16.02 -18.05 -17.42
C LYS A 113 15.19 -17.45 -18.54
N LYS A 114 14.70 -16.22 -18.40
CA LYS A 114 13.94 -15.54 -19.47
C LYS A 114 14.84 -15.19 -20.66
N ILE A 115 16.08 -14.78 -20.40
CA ILE A 115 17.06 -14.48 -21.45
C ILE A 115 17.46 -15.74 -22.22
N ASN A 116 17.62 -16.87 -21.52
CA ASN A 116 18.05 -18.13 -22.13
C ASN A 116 16.95 -18.94 -22.84
N CYS A 117 15.68 -18.52 -22.75
CA CYS A 117 14.53 -19.18 -23.40
C CYS A 117 13.92 -18.36 -24.55
N ASN A 118 14.56 -17.26 -24.95
CA ASN A 118 14.20 -16.42 -26.11
C ASN A 118 15.27 -16.56 -27.20
#